data_AF-A0A7D9L843-F1
#
_entry.id   AF-A0A7D9L843-F1
#
_cell.length_a   1.000
_cell.length_b   1.000
_cell.length_c   1.000
_cell.angle_alpha   90.00
_cell.angle_beta   90.00
_cell.angle_gamma   90.00
#
_symmetry.space_group_name_H-M   'P 1'
#
loop_
_entity.id
_entity.type
_entity.pdbx_description
1 polymer ?
#
loop_
_entity_poly.entity_id
_entity_poly.type
_entity_poly.pdbx_seq_one_letter_code
_entity_poly.pdbx_strand_id
1 'polypeptide(L)'
;MMLEYKKAVASSNPDSQIQAINTCQRIYETTPDLADMVSVLNEHQTLLKRQVKIEIKDKRTQAEGKNQIMRLHPRKSITSLPLIETLHYCCFYHHGKDDETLGPVSLQKEFKLTDKQFEWIMIGARAKLKKWEDLDTLFTSKSWYGSNKQKSSLGFDKVVGILEKSNAPPDILSKYLTLIEDLETRLALATKLKCHKVAVETIVSMKDKQRLDEYRKHLERTHPVQALISGYLQNSQIKWR
;
A
#
# COMPACT_ATOMS: atom_id res chain seq x y z
N MET A 1 15.25 30.36 16.85
CA MET A 1 15.75 28.96 16.91
C MET A 1 15.35 28.10 15.72
N MET A 2 14.08 28.04 15.28
CA MET A 2 13.71 27.31 14.04
C MET A 2 14.40 27.81 12.75
N LEU A 3 14.96 29.02 12.76
CA LEU A 3 15.74 29.57 11.65
C LEU A 3 17.05 28.78 11.41
N GLU A 4 17.73 28.31 12.45
CA GLU A 4 18.99 27.56 12.29
C GLU A 4 18.72 26.18 11.70
N TYR A 5 17.63 25.53 12.12
CA TYR A 5 17.16 24.32 11.47
C TYR A 5 16.76 24.57 10.00
N LYS A 6 16.07 25.69 9.71
CA LYS A 6 15.71 26.07 8.33
C LYS A 6 16.95 26.26 7.44
N LYS A 7 18.02 26.85 7.99
CA LYS A 7 19.31 26.97 7.29
C LYS A 7 19.97 25.59 7.12
N ALA A 8 19.92 24.73 8.13
CA ALA A 8 20.47 23.38 8.09
C ALA A 8 19.86 22.54 6.96
N VAL A 9 18.54 22.59 6.78
CA VAL A 9 17.84 21.83 5.74
C VAL A 9 17.89 22.46 4.34
N ALA A 10 18.42 23.69 4.22
CA ALA A 10 18.61 24.36 2.93
C ALA A 10 19.89 23.92 2.20
N SER A 11 20.78 23.19 2.87
CA SER A 11 21.97 22.59 2.26
C SER A 11 21.58 21.52 1.23
N SER A 12 22.17 21.57 0.04
CA SER A 12 22.01 20.52 -0.98
C SER A 12 22.88 19.29 -0.73
N ASN A 13 23.90 19.40 0.15
CA ASN A 13 24.77 18.29 0.53
C ASN A 13 24.21 17.58 1.79
N PRO A 14 23.91 16.27 1.72
CA PRO A 14 23.40 15.50 2.86
C PRO A 14 24.34 15.44 4.06
N ASP A 15 25.66 15.34 3.86
CA ASP A 15 26.63 15.29 4.96
C ASP A 15 26.69 16.63 5.70
N SER A 16 26.68 17.73 4.96
CA SER A 16 26.59 19.08 5.52
C SER A 16 25.25 19.29 6.25
N GLN A 17 24.15 18.74 5.73
CA GLN A 17 22.85 18.78 6.38
C GLN A 17 22.85 17.97 7.69
N ILE A 18 23.46 16.78 7.72
CA ILE A 18 23.62 15.97 8.94
C ILE A 18 24.41 16.73 10.01
N GLN A 19 25.53 17.36 9.62
CA GLN A 19 26.34 18.17 10.54
C GLN A 19 25.56 19.37 11.08
N ALA A 20 24.82 20.07 10.22
CA ALA A 20 24.01 21.21 10.65
C ALA A 20 22.85 20.80 11.58
N ILE A 21 22.22 19.64 11.35
CA ILE A 21 21.20 19.07 12.25
C ILE A 21 21.81 18.70 13.61
N ASN A 22 23.03 18.12 13.65
CA ASN A 22 23.73 17.85 14.91
C ASN A 22 23.97 19.13 15.73
N THR A 23 24.32 20.23 15.06
CA THR A 23 24.50 21.52 15.72
C THR A 23 23.18 22.03 16.29
N CYS A 24 22.08 21.93 15.53
CA CYS A 24 20.75 22.30 16.02
C CYS A 24 20.33 21.47 17.24
N GLN A 25 20.62 20.17 17.23
CA GLN A 25 20.29 19.27 18.32
C GLN A 25 20.94 19.70 19.64
N ARG A 26 22.25 19.97 19.65
CA ARG A 26 22.97 20.42 20.86
C ARG A 26 22.41 21.72 21.43
N ILE A 27 21.95 22.62 20.55
CA ILE A 27 21.30 23.87 20.97
C ILE A 27 19.92 23.58 21.58
N TYR A 28 19.16 22.68 20.98
CA TYR A 28 17.79 22.38 21.43
C TYR A 28 17.79 21.59 22.73
N GLU A 29 18.77 20.71 22.95
CA GLU A 29 18.97 19.98 24.22
C GLU A 29 19.19 20.91 25.41
N THR A 30 19.80 22.07 25.19
CA THR A 30 20.08 23.07 26.25
C THR A 30 19.01 24.15 26.36
N THR A 31 17.96 24.08 25.53
CA THR A 31 16.85 25.04 25.50
C THR A 31 15.57 24.36 26.00
N PRO A 32 15.06 24.68 27.21
CA PRO A 32 13.90 24.01 27.82
C PRO A 32 12.68 23.91 26.89
N ASP A 33 12.35 25.01 26.20
CA ASP A 33 11.17 25.08 25.31
C ASP A 33 11.28 24.23 24.03
N LEU A 34 12.47 23.69 23.73
CA LEU A 34 12.74 22.92 22.51
C LEU A 34 13.22 21.49 22.77
N ALA A 35 13.32 21.08 24.03
CA ALA A 35 13.80 19.75 24.41
C ALA A 35 12.97 18.64 23.72
N ASP A 36 11.66 18.82 23.60
CA ASP A 36 10.76 17.85 22.95
C ASP A 36 11.06 17.66 21.45
N MET A 37 11.61 18.69 20.79
CA MET A 37 11.94 18.66 19.36
C MET A 37 13.21 17.86 19.05
N VAL A 38 14.04 17.56 20.06
CA VAL A 38 15.27 16.77 19.89
C VAL A 38 14.97 15.38 19.33
N SER A 39 13.85 14.77 19.75
CA SER A 39 13.39 13.47 19.22
C SER A 39 13.15 13.52 17.70
N VAL A 40 12.49 14.56 17.22
CA VAL A 40 12.20 14.78 15.79
C VAL A 40 13.48 15.03 14.99
N LEU A 41 14.45 15.76 15.56
CA LEU A 41 15.75 15.97 14.92
C LEU A 41 16.56 14.67 14.79
N ASN A 42 16.52 13.82 15.82
CA ASN A 42 17.14 12.50 15.80
C ASN A 42 16.52 11.59 14.72
N GLU A 43 15.20 11.57 14.61
CA GLU A 43 14.50 10.82 13.57
C GLU A 43 14.86 11.33 12.17
N HIS A 44 14.87 12.65 11.95
CA HIS A 44 15.28 13.23 10.67
C HIS A 44 16.72 12.87 10.32
N GLN A 45 17.66 12.99 11.27
CA GLN A 45 19.03 12.60 11.03
C GLN A 45 19.17 11.12 10.67
N THR A 46 18.46 10.25 11.40
CA THR A 46 18.44 8.82 11.15
C THR A 46 17.96 8.52 9.72
N LEU A 47 16.87 9.18 9.30
CA LEU A 47 16.34 9.05 7.94
C LEU A 47 17.32 9.53 6.89
N LEU A 48 17.98 10.67 7.10
CA LEU A 48 18.91 11.22 6.12
C LEU A 48 20.16 10.33 5.97
N LYS A 49 20.70 9.81 7.08
CA LYS A 49 21.79 8.82 7.07
C LYS A 49 21.37 7.56 6.31
N ARG A 50 20.14 7.10 6.51
CA ARG A 50 19.56 5.96 5.80
C ARG A 50 19.44 6.21 4.30
N GLN A 51 18.93 7.37 3.89
CA GLN A 51 18.81 7.80 2.50
C GLN A 51 20.17 7.88 1.79
N VAL A 52 21.21 8.41 2.45
CA VAL A 52 22.57 8.46 1.89
C VAL A 52 23.08 7.06 1.57
N LYS A 53 22.91 6.10 2.49
CA LYS A 53 23.30 4.70 2.26
C LYS A 53 22.54 4.08 1.08
N ILE A 54 21.23 4.32 0.99
CA ILE A 54 20.40 3.88 -0.15
C ILE A 54 20.92 4.49 -1.46
N GLU A 55 21.14 5.80 -1.49
CA GLU A 55 21.58 6.55 -2.67
C GLU A 55 22.92 6.02 -3.20
N ILE A 56 23.88 5.72 -2.33
CA ILE A 56 25.18 5.14 -2.72
C ILE A 56 24.99 3.77 -3.37
N LYS A 57 24.23 2.87 -2.72
CA LYS A 57 23.94 1.52 -3.23
C LYS A 57 23.20 1.57 -4.58
N ASP A 58 22.24 2.48 -4.72
CA ASP A 58 21.39 2.58 -5.90
C ASP A 58 22.10 3.26 -7.08
N LYS A 59 22.96 4.26 -6.85
CA LYS A 59 23.85 4.80 -7.90
C LYS A 59 24.72 3.71 -8.52
N ARG A 60 25.31 2.85 -7.69
CA ARG A 60 26.10 1.71 -8.16
C ARG A 60 25.23 0.73 -8.95
N THR A 61 24.09 0.32 -8.40
CA THR A 61 23.15 -0.60 -9.06
C THR A 61 22.67 -0.07 -10.42
N GLN A 62 22.41 1.23 -10.51
CA GLN A 62 22.02 1.90 -11.74
C GLN A 62 23.16 1.93 -12.77
N ALA A 63 24.39 2.25 -12.35
CA ALA A 63 25.56 2.23 -13.22
C ALA A 63 25.85 0.83 -13.79
N GLU A 64 25.60 -0.21 -12.99
CA GLU A 64 25.72 -1.61 -13.45
C GLU A 64 24.58 -2.04 -14.40
N GLY A 65 23.49 -1.27 -14.51
CA GLY A 65 22.37 -1.54 -15.42
C GLY A 65 21.54 -2.80 -15.09
N LYS A 66 21.73 -3.37 -13.89
CA LYS A 66 21.16 -4.68 -13.52
C LYS A 66 19.72 -4.62 -12.99
N ASN A 67 19.24 -3.46 -12.54
CA ASN A 67 17.89 -3.31 -12.01
C ASN A 67 16.90 -2.89 -13.11
N GLN A 68 16.04 -3.82 -13.54
CA GLN A 68 15.04 -3.57 -14.59
C GLN A 68 14.03 -2.49 -14.21
N ILE A 69 13.59 -2.42 -12.95
CA ILE A 69 12.63 -1.41 -12.49
C ILE A 69 13.26 -0.02 -12.61
N MET A 70 14.51 0.15 -12.18
CA MET A 70 15.22 1.44 -12.30
C MET A 70 15.49 1.85 -13.76
N ARG A 71 15.57 0.90 -14.68
CA ARG A 71 15.70 1.19 -16.12
C ARG A 71 14.39 1.65 -16.73
N LEU A 72 13.28 0.98 -16.40
CA LEU A 72 11.95 1.34 -16.88
C LEU A 72 11.41 2.61 -16.21
N HIS A 73 11.82 2.84 -14.96
CA HIS A 73 11.44 3.98 -14.14
C HIS A 73 12.70 4.62 -13.56
N PRO A 74 13.32 5.58 -14.27
CA PRO A 74 14.49 6.27 -13.78
C PRO A 74 14.25 6.92 -12.43
N ARG A 75 15.09 6.56 -11.46
CA ARG A 75 15.01 7.07 -10.09
C ARG A 75 15.50 8.53 -10.02
N LYS A 76 14.96 9.26 -9.03
CA LYS A 76 15.50 10.55 -8.57
C LYS A 76 16.33 10.34 -7.30
N SER A 77 17.13 11.33 -6.91
CA SER A 77 17.82 11.30 -5.62
C SER A 77 16.80 11.13 -4.49
N ILE A 78 17.09 10.21 -3.57
CA ILE A 78 16.21 9.92 -2.42
C ILE A 78 16.53 10.81 -1.21
N THR A 79 17.66 11.52 -1.23
CA THR A 79 18.13 12.36 -0.14
C THR A 79 17.15 13.48 0.16
N SER A 80 16.84 13.68 1.44
CA SER A 80 15.95 14.73 1.97
C SER A 80 14.48 14.57 1.58
N LEU A 81 14.07 13.39 1.10
CA LEU A 81 12.65 13.06 0.97
C LEU A 81 12.00 12.84 2.34
N PRO A 82 10.70 13.12 2.50
CA PRO A 82 9.95 12.70 3.68
C PRO A 82 10.02 11.17 3.90
N LEU A 83 9.83 10.72 5.14
CA LEU A 83 9.85 9.29 5.48
C LEU A 83 8.87 8.48 4.62
N ILE A 84 7.66 8.98 4.40
CA ILE A 84 6.63 8.31 3.61
C ILE A 84 7.04 8.15 2.14
N GLU A 85 7.68 9.18 1.56
CA GLU A 85 8.20 9.11 0.18
C GLU A 85 9.41 8.19 0.09
N THR A 86 10.24 8.16 1.12
CA THR A 86 11.37 7.20 1.24
C THR A 86 10.86 5.76 1.31
N LEU A 87 9.80 5.51 2.09
CA LEU A 87 9.16 4.20 2.15
C LEU A 87 8.56 3.83 0.80
N HIS A 88 7.83 4.75 0.15
CA HIS A 88 7.28 4.53 -1.18
C HIS A 88 8.40 4.15 -2.17
N TYR A 89 9.52 4.88 -2.16
CA TYR A 89 10.68 4.56 -2.97
C TYR A 89 11.19 3.13 -2.72
N CYS A 90 11.37 2.73 -1.45
CA CYS A 90 11.82 1.39 -1.11
C CYS A 90 10.81 0.31 -1.55
N CYS A 91 9.51 0.53 -1.36
CA CYS A 91 8.46 -0.37 -1.86
C CYS A 91 8.42 -0.45 -3.40
N PHE A 92 8.81 0.61 -4.10
CA PHE A 92 8.80 0.66 -5.56
C PHE A 92 10.01 -0.09 -6.15
N TYR A 93 11.23 0.23 -5.69
CA TYR A 93 12.47 -0.28 -6.29
C TYR A 93 13.06 -1.53 -5.61
N HIS A 94 12.70 -1.79 -4.35
CA HIS A 94 13.33 -2.79 -3.49
C HIS A 94 12.34 -3.74 -2.80
N HIS A 95 11.11 -3.85 -3.32
CA HIS A 95 10.14 -4.83 -2.84
C HIS A 95 10.71 -6.25 -2.88
N GLY A 96 10.37 -7.06 -1.87
CA GLY A 96 10.80 -8.45 -1.75
C GLY A 96 12.26 -8.65 -1.37
N LYS A 97 13.06 -7.58 -1.23
CA LYS A 97 14.45 -7.68 -0.76
C LYS A 97 14.50 -7.73 0.76
N ASP A 98 15.10 -8.79 1.28
CA ASP A 98 15.56 -8.87 2.66
C ASP A 98 16.93 -8.17 2.78
N ASP A 99 16.92 -6.84 2.72
CA ASP A 99 18.11 -6.00 2.88
C ASP A 99 17.88 -5.01 4.02
N GLU A 100 18.79 -5.00 5.00
CA GLU A 100 18.70 -4.13 6.16
C GLU A 100 18.75 -2.64 5.82
N THR A 101 19.27 -2.24 4.65
CA THR A 101 19.42 -0.86 4.16
C THR A 101 18.38 -0.48 3.10
N LEU A 102 18.07 -1.37 2.15
CA LEU A 102 17.20 -1.07 1.01
C LEU A 102 15.75 -1.55 1.24
N GLY A 103 15.57 -2.54 2.12
CA GLY A 103 14.29 -3.20 2.32
C GLY A 103 13.23 -2.27 2.92
N PRO A 104 11.99 -2.28 2.41
CA PRO A 104 10.90 -1.49 2.98
C PRO A 104 10.51 -1.93 4.39
N VAL A 105 10.60 -3.23 4.70
CA VAL A 105 10.27 -3.78 6.03
C VAL A 105 11.28 -3.34 7.09
N SER A 106 12.57 -3.24 6.76
CA SER A 106 13.57 -2.74 7.71
C SER A 106 13.33 -1.26 8.03
N LEU A 107 12.95 -0.46 7.02
CA LEU A 107 12.57 0.94 7.23
C LEU A 107 11.29 1.08 8.08
N GLN A 108 10.29 0.23 7.87
CA GLN A 108 9.08 0.19 8.70
C GLN A 108 9.42 -0.01 10.18
N LYS A 109 10.29 -0.98 10.48
CA LYS A 109 10.72 -1.32 11.84
C LYS A 109 11.53 -0.18 12.47
N GLU A 110 12.48 0.39 11.72
CA GLU A 110 13.37 1.47 12.20
C GLU A 110 12.58 2.71 12.64
N PHE A 111 11.57 3.09 11.86
CA PHE A 111 10.73 4.28 12.12
C PHE A 111 9.38 3.95 12.77
N LYS A 112 9.19 2.71 13.23
CA LYS A 112 7.99 2.26 13.95
C LYS A 112 6.67 2.61 13.24
N LEU A 113 6.67 2.51 11.91
CA LEU A 113 5.48 2.77 11.10
C LEU A 113 4.44 1.69 11.35
N THR A 114 3.19 2.11 11.55
CA THR A 114 2.07 1.17 11.73
C THR A 114 1.88 0.30 10.50
N ASP A 115 1.34 -0.92 10.69
CA ASP A 115 1.03 -1.81 9.57
C ASP A 115 0.09 -1.16 8.55
N LYS A 116 -0.87 -0.34 9.02
CA LYS A 116 -1.74 0.45 8.13
C LYS A 116 -0.97 1.43 7.26
N GLN A 117 -0.06 2.21 7.83
CA GLN A 117 0.76 3.16 7.06
C GLN A 117 1.65 2.42 6.06
N PHE A 118 2.29 1.34 6.50
CA PHE A 118 3.14 0.54 5.64
C PHE A 118 2.36 -0.07 4.47
N GLU A 119 1.26 -0.76 4.76
CA GLU A 119 0.41 -1.43 3.79
C GLU A 119 -0.13 -0.45 2.75
N TRP A 120 -0.59 0.75 3.17
CA TRP A 120 -1.09 1.79 2.27
C TRP A 120 -0.03 2.21 1.23
N ILE A 121 1.19 2.47 1.70
CA ILE A 121 2.30 2.90 0.85
C ILE A 121 2.80 1.76 -0.03
N MET A 122 2.85 0.54 0.49
CA MET A 122 3.22 -0.66 -0.25
C MET A 122 2.26 -0.91 -1.42
N ILE A 123 0.95 -0.95 -1.15
CA ILE A 123 -0.08 -1.15 -2.18
C ILE A 123 0.05 -0.07 -3.27
N GLY A 124 0.13 1.20 -2.87
CA GLY A 124 0.26 2.31 -3.82
C GLY A 124 1.51 2.19 -4.71
N ALA A 125 2.66 1.82 -4.14
CA ALA A 125 3.89 1.64 -4.89
C ALA A 125 3.81 0.45 -5.89
N ARG A 126 3.27 -0.71 -5.47
CA ARG A 126 3.13 -1.86 -6.38
C ARG A 126 2.07 -1.63 -7.45
N ALA A 127 0.98 -0.96 -7.10
CA ALA A 127 -0.08 -0.61 -8.04
C ALA A 127 0.41 0.29 -9.18
N LYS A 128 1.31 1.26 -8.89
CA LYS A 128 1.97 2.06 -9.93
C LYS A 128 2.79 1.23 -10.92
N LEU A 129 3.34 0.11 -10.48
CA LEU A 129 4.06 -0.85 -11.31
C LEU A 129 3.14 -1.90 -11.97
N LYS A 130 1.83 -1.86 -11.68
CA LYS A 130 0.84 -2.88 -12.04
C LYS A 130 1.26 -4.30 -11.60
N LYS A 131 1.97 -4.37 -10.46
CA LYS A 131 2.47 -5.60 -9.85
C LYS A 131 1.46 -6.14 -8.84
N TRP A 132 0.33 -6.60 -9.36
CA TRP A 132 -0.81 -7.06 -8.55
C TRP A 132 -0.49 -8.36 -7.80
N GLU A 133 0.36 -9.21 -8.38
CA GLU A 133 0.80 -10.48 -7.81
C GLU A 133 1.50 -10.30 -6.45
N ASP A 134 2.22 -9.20 -6.26
CA ASP A 134 2.93 -8.91 -5.03
C ASP A 134 1.98 -8.66 -3.85
N LEU A 135 0.77 -8.20 -4.13
CA LEU A 135 -0.24 -7.94 -3.11
C LEU A 135 -0.72 -9.23 -2.43
N ASP A 136 -0.66 -10.37 -3.13
CA ASP A 136 -1.00 -11.66 -2.51
C ASP A 136 -0.03 -12.01 -1.41
N THR A 137 1.26 -11.77 -1.64
CA THR A 137 2.29 -12.02 -0.63
C THR A 137 2.14 -11.08 0.56
N LEU A 138 1.75 -9.83 0.33
CA LEU A 138 1.48 -8.86 1.39
C LEU A 138 0.35 -9.33 2.31
N PHE A 139 -0.77 -9.77 1.74
CA PHE A 139 -1.96 -10.10 2.52
C PHE A 139 -1.90 -11.51 3.12
N THR A 140 -0.99 -12.36 2.66
CA THR A 140 -0.90 -13.74 3.15
C THR A 140 -0.18 -13.77 4.50
N SER A 141 -0.96 -13.91 5.58
CA SER A 141 -0.40 -14.25 6.90
C SER A 141 -0.15 -15.76 6.98
N LYS A 142 1.08 -16.18 7.35
CA LYS A 142 1.35 -17.58 7.69
C LYS A 142 0.65 -17.88 9.02
N SER A 143 -0.49 -18.55 8.98
CA SER A 143 -1.13 -19.08 10.19
C SER A 143 -0.37 -20.31 10.66
N TRP A 144 -0.09 -20.37 11.96
CA TRP A 144 0.53 -21.50 12.63
C TRP A 144 -0.22 -22.84 12.44
N TYR A 145 -1.50 -22.81 12.06
CA TYR A 145 -2.35 -23.98 11.77
C TYR A 145 -2.55 -24.27 10.27
N GLY A 146 -1.71 -23.72 9.38
CA GLY A 146 -1.73 -24.04 7.96
C GLY A 146 -2.89 -23.46 7.15
N SER A 147 -3.80 -22.68 7.77
CA SER A 147 -4.82 -21.91 7.06
C SER A 147 -4.26 -20.55 6.64
N ASN A 148 -3.85 -20.42 5.37
CA ASN A 148 -3.50 -19.12 4.79
C ASN A 148 -4.78 -18.30 4.58
N LYS A 149 -5.18 -17.53 5.58
CA LYS A 149 -6.21 -16.50 5.41
C LYS A 149 -5.54 -15.19 5.04
N GLN A 150 -6.01 -14.60 3.93
CA GLN A 150 -5.60 -13.27 3.55
C GLN A 150 -6.19 -12.25 4.53
N LYS A 151 -5.36 -11.34 5.01
CA LYS A 151 -5.75 -10.27 5.92
C LYS A 151 -5.13 -8.96 5.46
N SER A 152 -5.85 -7.88 5.70
CA SER A 152 -5.42 -6.51 5.42
C SER A 152 -5.61 -5.70 6.69
N SER A 153 -4.58 -4.96 7.09
CA SER A 153 -4.65 -4.03 8.23
C SER A 153 -5.48 -2.80 7.89
N LEU A 154 -5.60 -2.46 6.59
CA LEU A 154 -6.43 -1.36 6.08
C LEU A 154 -7.91 -1.73 5.92
N GLY A 155 -8.21 -3.02 5.74
CA GLY A 155 -9.50 -3.49 5.27
C GLY A 155 -9.56 -3.54 3.74
N PHE A 156 -10.16 -4.61 3.20
CA PHE A 156 -10.19 -4.86 1.76
C PHE A 156 -11.05 -3.85 0.98
N ASP A 157 -11.98 -3.16 1.63
CA ASP A 157 -12.73 -2.04 1.05
C ASP A 157 -11.80 -0.89 0.65
N LYS A 158 -10.83 -0.55 1.51
CA LYS A 158 -9.81 0.47 1.22
C LYS A 158 -8.82 -0.02 0.17
N VAL A 159 -8.41 -1.29 0.24
CA VAL A 159 -7.54 -1.91 -0.77
C VAL A 159 -8.17 -1.77 -2.16
N VAL A 160 -9.43 -2.19 -2.32
CA VAL A 160 -10.16 -2.08 -3.59
C VAL A 160 -10.22 -0.62 -4.09
N GLY A 161 -10.44 0.34 -3.19
CA GLY A 161 -10.43 1.76 -3.54
C GLY A 161 -9.08 2.27 -4.07
N ILE A 162 -7.95 1.78 -3.55
CA ILE A 162 -6.62 2.12 -4.07
C ILE A 162 -6.40 1.48 -5.44
N LEU A 163 -6.84 0.24 -5.60
CA LEU A 163 -6.69 -0.53 -6.85
C LEU A 163 -7.53 0.06 -7.98
N GLU A 164 -8.77 0.46 -7.71
CA GLU A 164 -9.62 1.17 -8.67
C GLU A 164 -8.92 2.45 -9.17
N LYS A 165 -8.47 3.30 -8.25
CA LYS A 165 -7.74 4.54 -8.59
C LYS A 165 -6.46 4.30 -9.39
N SER A 166 -5.90 3.10 -9.29
CA SER A 166 -4.69 2.67 -10.00
C SER A 166 -5.00 1.93 -11.31
N ASN A 167 -6.26 1.92 -11.74
CA ASN A 167 -6.74 1.21 -12.94
C ASN A 167 -6.42 -0.30 -12.91
N ALA A 168 -6.62 -0.93 -11.75
CA ALA A 168 -6.51 -2.38 -11.66
C ALA A 168 -7.52 -3.07 -12.57
N PRO A 169 -7.13 -4.17 -13.24
CA PRO A 169 -8.04 -4.96 -14.07
C PRO A 169 -9.28 -5.47 -13.30
N PRO A 170 -10.42 -5.68 -13.97
CA PRO A 170 -11.65 -6.15 -13.31
C PRO A 170 -11.52 -7.47 -12.56
N ASP A 171 -10.67 -8.38 -13.00
CA ASP A 171 -10.36 -9.66 -12.34
C ASP A 171 -9.62 -9.44 -11.02
N ILE A 172 -8.66 -8.51 -10.99
CA ILE A 172 -7.94 -8.11 -9.77
C ILE A 172 -8.90 -7.45 -8.78
N LEU A 173 -9.74 -6.51 -9.23
CA LEU A 173 -10.76 -5.89 -8.38
C LEU A 173 -11.73 -6.94 -7.83
N SER A 174 -12.22 -7.85 -8.68
CA SER A 174 -13.13 -8.92 -8.28
C SER A 174 -12.51 -9.81 -7.19
N LYS A 175 -11.23 -10.17 -7.34
CA LYS A 175 -10.50 -10.97 -6.34
C LYS A 175 -10.48 -10.32 -4.96
N TYR A 176 -10.16 -9.03 -4.87
CA TYR A 176 -10.09 -8.36 -3.56
C TYR A 176 -11.47 -7.99 -3.00
N LEU A 177 -12.46 -7.76 -3.86
CA LEU A 177 -13.86 -7.59 -3.42
C LEU A 177 -14.39 -8.82 -2.67
N THR A 178 -14.07 -10.05 -3.10
CA THR A 178 -14.55 -11.26 -2.41
C THR A 178 -13.96 -11.43 -1.00
N LEU A 179 -12.91 -10.69 -0.66
CA LEU A 179 -12.28 -10.70 0.67
C LEU A 179 -12.94 -9.71 1.65
N ILE A 180 -13.87 -8.86 1.22
CA ILE A 180 -14.60 -7.93 2.09
C ILE A 180 -15.64 -8.67 2.91
N GLU A 181 -15.47 -8.83 4.21
CA GLU A 181 -16.37 -9.65 5.05
C GLU A 181 -17.80 -9.11 5.14
N ASP A 182 -17.96 -7.78 5.22
CA ASP A 182 -19.28 -7.14 5.24
C ASP A 182 -19.96 -7.24 3.87
N LEU A 183 -21.05 -8.02 3.81
CA LEU A 183 -21.72 -8.35 2.55
C LEU A 183 -22.39 -7.12 1.90
N GLU A 184 -22.90 -6.18 2.70
CA GLU A 184 -23.49 -4.95 2.17
C GLU A 184 -22.43 -4.04 1.53
N THR A 185 -21.31 -3.82 2.20
CA THR A 185 -20.16 -3.06 1.67
C THR A 185 -19.60 -3.74 0.42
N ARG A 186 -19.45 -5.06 0.44
CA ARG A 186 -19.01 -5.85 -0.71
C ARG A 186 -19.94 -5.65 -1.91
N LEU A 187 -21.25 -5.76 -1.69
CA LEU A 187 -22.26 -5.61 -2.75
C LEU A 187 -22.30 -4.19 -3.31
N ALA A 188 -22.25 -3.18 -2.44
CA ALA A 188 -22.22 -1.78 -2.83
C ALA A 188 -21.01 -1.46 -3.73
N LEU A 189 -19.81 -1.90 -3.32
CA LEU A 189 -18.59 -1.69 -4.10
C LEU A 189 -18.58 -2.51 -5.40
N ALA A 190 -18.97 -3.79 -5.35
CA ALA A 190 -19.03 -4.63 -6.55
C ALA A 190 -20.01 -4.07 -7.60
N THR A 191 -21.14 -3.53 -7.15
CA THR A 191 -22.11 -2.86 -8.04
C THR A 191 -21.55 -1.57 -8.62
N LYS A 192 -20.96 -0.71 -7.78
CA LYS A 192 -20.32 0.55 -8.23
C LYS A 192 -19.24 0.30 -9.29
N LEU A 193 -18.42 -0.72 -9.08
CA LEU A 193 -17.30 -1.10 -9.96
C LEU A 193 -17.71 -2.00 -11.13
N LYS A 194 -19.02 -2.29 -11.29
CA LYS A 194 -19.57 -3.18 -12.32
C LYS A 194 -18.95 -4.60 -12.32
N CYS A 195 -18.49 -5.06 -11.15
CA CYS A 195 -18.07 -6.44 -10.91
C CYS A 195 -19.31 -7.33 -10.69
N HIS A 196 -20.13 -7.47 -11.73
CA HIS A 196 -21.48 -8.07 -11.66
C HIS A 196 -21.49 -9.50 -11.11
N LYS A 197 -20.48 -10.31 -11.43
CA LYS A 197 -20.35 -11.67 -10.90
C LYS A 197 -20.24 -11.66 -9.36
N VAL A 198 -19.35 -10.82 -8.82
CA VAL A 198 -19.16 -10.69 -7.37
C VAL A 198 -20.42 -10.14 -6.70
N ALA A 199 -21.09 -9.16 -7.31
CA ALA A 199 -22.35 -8.64 -6.79
C ALA A 199 -23.41 -9.74 -6.67
N VAL A 200 -23.62 -10.54 -7.74
CA VAL A 200 -24.56 -11.65 -7.74
C VAL A 200 -24.22 -12.71 -6.69
N GLU A 201 -22.96 -13.15 -6.64
CA GLU A 201 -22.50 -14.13 -5.65
C GLU A 201 -22.66 -13.62 -4.20
N THR A 202 -22.54 -12.30 -4.01
CA THR A 202 -22.75 -11.65 -2.70
C THR A 202 -24.23 -11.68 -2.31
N ILE A 203 -25.14 -11.28 -3.21
CA ILE A 203 -26.59 -11.35 -2.96
C ILE A 203 -27.03 -12.79 -2.65
N VAL A 204 -26.50 -13.76 -3.40
CA VAL A 204 -26.74 -15.19 -3.16
C VAL A 204 -26.24 -15.61 -1.77
N SER A 205 -25.07 -15.13 -1.36
CA SER A 205 -24.50 -15.39 -0.01
C SER A 205 -25.37 -14.79 1.10
N MET A 206 -26.00 -13.64 0.84
CA MET A 206 -26.99 -13.01 1.72
C MET A 206 -28.33 -13.76 1.75
N LYS A 207 -28.54 -14.67 0.79
CA LYS A 207 -29.78 -15.44 0.57
C LYS A 207 -30.99 -14.56 0.25
N ASP A 208 -30.77 -13.40 -0.37
CA ASP A 208 -31.82 -12.43 -0.69
C ASP A 208 -32.33 -12.63 -2.12
N LYS A 209 -33.42 -13.39 -2.28
CA LYS A 209 -33.97 -13.71 -3.60
C LYS A 209 -34.54 -12.47 -4.29
N GLN A 210 -35.25 -11.64 -3.52
CA GLN A 210 -35.89 -10.45 -4.07
C GLN A 210 -34.84 -9.49 -4.64
N ARG A 211 -33.77 -9.22 -3.89
CA ARG A 211 -32.69 -8.35 -4.34
C ARG A 211 -31.94 -8.94 -5.53
N LEU A 212 -31.85 -10.27 -5.64
CA LEU A 212 -31.25 -10.92 -6.81
C LEU A 212 -32.10 -10.71 -8.07
N ASP A 213 -33.42 -10.86 -7.95
CA ASP A 213 -34.37 -10.59 -9.04
C ASP A 213 -34.39 -9.09 -9.42
N GLU A 214 -34.31 -8.19 -8.45
CA GLU A 214 -34.18 -6.76 -8.69
C GLU A 214 -32.87 -6.43 -9.41
N TYR A 215 -31.74 -6.97 -8.95
CA TYR A 215 -30.45 -6.78 -9.59
C TYR A 215 -30.46 -7.28 -11.04
N ARG A 216 -31.08 -8.44 -11.29
CA ARG A 216 -31.25 -9.02 -12.63
C ARG A 216 -31.93 -8.08 -13.62
N LYS A 217 -32.95 -7.33 -13.17
CA LYS A 217 -33.72 -6.39 -14.00
C LYS A 217 -32.90 -5.19 -14.46
N HIS A 218 -31.87 -4.82 -13.69
CA HIS A 218 -30.97 -3.70 -14.02
C HIS A 218 -29.86 -4.08 -15.00
N LEU A 219 -29.68 -5.37 -15.28
CA LEU A 219 -28.70 -5.87 -16.24
C LEU A 219 -29.32 -6.02 -17.63
N GLU A 220 -28.51 -5.80 -18.67
CA GLU A 220 -28.92 -6.13 -20.03
C GLU A 220 -29.28 -7.62 -20.16
N ARG A 221 -30.28 -7.93 -20.98
CA ARG A 221 -30.75 -9.32 -21.16
C ARG A 221 -29.68 -10.25 -21.77
N THR A 222 -28.77 -9.69 -22.55
CA THR A 222 -27.65 -10.39 -23.19
C THR A 222 -26.42 -10.49 -22.29
N HIS A 223 -26.44 -9.85 -21.11
CA HIS A 223 -25.28 -9.83 -20.23
C HIS A 223 -24.94 -11.25 -19.74
N PRO A 224 -23.66 -11.69 -19.76
CA PRO A 224 -23.28 -13.07 -19.41
C PRO A 224 -23.76 -13.53 -18.02
N VAL A 225 -23.86 -12.60 -17.08
CA VAL A 225 -24.31 -12.88 -15.70
C VAL A 225 -25.79 -13.25 -15.61
N GLN A 226 -26.62 -12.99 -16.64
CA GLN A 226 -28.03 -13.41 -16.67
C GLN A 226 -28.19 -14.93 -16.54
N ALA A 227 -27.30 -15.70 -17.20
CA ALA A 227 -27.30 -17.16 -17.11
C ALA A 227 -26.91 -17.63 -15.70
N LEU A 228 -25.92 -16.97 -15.08
CA LEU A 228 -25.50 -17.25 -13.71
C LEU A 228 -26.64 -17.02 -12.71
N ILE A 229 -27.33 -15.89 -12.80
CA ILE A 229 -28.49 -15.57 -11.95
C ILE A 229 -29.58 -16.63 -12.11
N SER A 230 -29.90 -17.01 -13.35
CA SER A 230 -30.92 -18.04 -13.63
C SER A 230 -30.55 -19.38 -12.99
N GLY A 231 -29.27 -19.77 -13.06
CA GLY A 231 -28.76 -20.97 -12.42
C GLY A 231 -28.93 -20.96 -10.90
N TYR A 232 -28.67 -19.83 -10.23
CA TYR A 232 -28.90 -19.71 -8.80
C TYR A 232 -30.39 -19.77 -8.43
N LEU A 233 -31.25 -19.07 -9.17
CA LEU A 233 -32.70 -19.05 -8.89
C LEU A 233 -33.36 -20.43 -9.07
N GLN A 234 -32.83 -21.26 -9.98
CA GLN A 234 -33.29 -22.63 -10.21
C GLN A 234 -32.68 -23.65 -9.23
N ASN A 235 -31.65 -23.28 -8.48
CA ASN A 235 -30.98 -24.18 -7.56
C ASN A 235 -31.80 -24.40 -6.27
N SER A 236 -32.41 -25.58 -6.17
CA SER A 236 -33.23 -25.99 -5.02
C SER A 236 -32.45 -26.18 -3.71
N GLN A 237 -31.11 -26.22 -3.76
CA GLN A 237 -30.27 -26.31 -2.55
C GLN A 237 -30.11 -24.96 -1.84
N ILE A 238 -30.41 -23.84 -2.51
CA ILE A 238 -30.30 -22.51 -1.91
C ILE A 238 -31.58 -22.21 -1.11
N LYS A 239 -31.42 -22.15 0.21
CA LYS A 239 -32.48 -21.73 1.13
C LYS A 239 -32.54 -20.20 1.17
N TRP A 240 -33.37 -19.62 0.31
CA TRP A 240 -33.64 -18.18 0.26
C TRP A 240 -34.31 -17.69 1.55
N ARG A 241 -34.01 -16.45 1.93
CA ARG A 241 -34.71 -15.70 2.98
C ARG A 241 -35.83 -14.87 2.36
#